data_AF-A0A7K4C0B7-F1
#
_entry.id   AF-A0A7K4C0B7-F1
#
_cell.length_a   1.000
_cell.length_b   1.000
_cell.length_c   1.000
_cell.angle_alpha   90.00
_cell.angle_beta   90.00
_cell.angle_gamma   90.00
#
_symmetry.space_group_name_H-M   'P 1'
#
loop_
_entity.id
_entity.type
_entity.pdbx_description
1 polymer ?
#
loop_
_entity_poly.entity_id
_entity_poly.type
_entity_poly.pdbx_seq_one_letter_code
_entity_poly.pdbx_strand_id
1 'polypeptide(L)'
;MKGFEDLKKGKGFSKNSVFSSSGIIFFVVVLILAIFVLSYLRDQPVAFEESISGNKTIVANTIEPYFCPEDECSKKVIGQINSANKSIYVAIYSFSMNEIADALILAHNRGVEVKVIFDYSQSKMDYSVDEKLSDAGIEIKRSDGSGLMHNKFCIIDENVVMGGSFNYSVNADEKNDENLLVIYSEELAAKFLNEFNEIWEQSTR
;
A
#
# COMPACT_ATOMS: atom_id res chain seq x y z
N MET A 1 77.53 18.90 -77.28
CA MET A 1 77.01 20.22 -77.66
C MET A 1 75.51 20.25 -77.38
N LYS A 2 75.05 21.13 -76.46
CA LYS A 2 73.68 21.65 -76.21
C LYS A 2 72.53 20.62 -76.01
N GLY A 3 71.64 20.67 -75.02
CA GLY A 3 71.17 21.75 -74.14
C GLY A 3 69.65 21.95 -74.33
N PHE A 4 68.94 22.23 -73.22
CA PHE A 4 67.51 22.61 -73.04
C PHE A 4 66.47 21.48 -73.01
N GLU A 5 65.81 21.14 -71.89
CA GLU A 5 64.99 21.86 -70.87
C GLU A 5 63.46 21.79 -71.12
N ASP A 6 62.79 21.36 -70.05
CA ASP A 6 61.47 21.75 -69.55
C ASP A 6 60.17 21.36 -70.27
N LEU A 7 59.54 20.32 -69.73
CA LEU A 7 58.08 20.12 -69.82
C LEU A 7 57.41 20.27 -68.45
N LYS A 8 56.53 21.27 -68.44
CA LYS A 8 55.66 21.77 -67.37
C LYS A 8 54.65 20.74 -66.85
N LYS A 9 54.49 20.77 -65.52
CA LYS A 9 53.26 20.82 -64.71
C LYS A 9 52.10 19.87 -65.01
N GLY A 10 51.79 19.07 -63.97
CA GLY A 10 50.47 18.48 -63.73
C GLY A 10 50.50 17.40 -62.64
N LYS A 11 50.64 17.77 -61.35
CA LYS A 11 50.48 16.80 -60.25
C LYS A 11 49.12 16.98 -59.60
N GLY A 12 48.28 15.95 -59.75
CA GLY A 12 46.99 15.82 -59.09
C GLY A 12 47.13 15.77 -57.57
N PHE A 13 46.14 16.33 -56.89
CA PHE A 13 45.97 16.15 -55.45
C PHE A 13 45.63 14.68 -55.17
N SER A 14 46.61 13.98 -54.59
CA SER A 14 46.48 12.62 -54.07
C SER A 14 45.60 12.64 -52.82
N LYS A 15 44.44 11.99 -52.90
CA LYS A 15 43.73 11.47 -51.73
C LYS A 15 44.71 10.58 -50.97
N ASN A 16 45.03 10.91 -49.72
CA ASN A 16 45.43 10.00 -48.64
C ASN A 16 45.83 10.81 -47.40
N SER A 17 44.87 11.14 -46.54
CA SER A 17 45.15 11.35 -45.12
C SER A 17 44.55 10.18 -44.35
N VAL A 18 45.17 9.01 -44.54
CA VAL A 18 44.86 7.81 -43.76
C VAL A 18 45.62 7.95 -42.44
N PHE A 19 44.88 8.01 -41.34
CA PHE A 19 45.42 8.06 -39.98
C PHE A 19 46.56 7.06 -39.81
N SER A 20 47.65 7.48 -39.16
CA SER A 20 48.75 6.56 -38.85
C SER A 20 48.21 5.37 -38.04
N SER A 21 48.80 4.20 -38.21
CA SER A 21 48.44 2.99 -37.46
C SER A 21 48.42 3.24 -35.95
N SER A 22 49.32 4.10 -35.46
CA SER A 22 49.38 4.56 -34.07
C SER A 22 48.17 5.38 -33.65
N GLY A 23 47.62 6.24 -34.53
CA GLY A 23 46.40 7.00 -34.27
C GLY A 23 45.17 6.11 -34.17
N ILE A 24 45.06 5.09 -35.03
CA ILE A 24 43.96 4.12 -35.00
C ILE A 24 44.00 3.31 -33.69
N ILE A 25 45.19 2.83 -33.30
CA ILE A 25 45.37 2.09 -32.03
C ILE A 25 44.97 2.96 -30.83
N PHE A 26 45.38 4.23 -30.80
CA PHE A 26 45.01 5.15 -29.73
C PHE A 26 43.49 5.32 -29.61
N PHE A 27 42.79 5.54 -30.73
CA PHE A 27 41.33 5.67 -30.74
C PHE A 27 40.62 4.40 -30.28
N VAL A 28 41.09 3.22 -30.69
CA VAL A 28 40.51 1.93 -30.28
C VAL A 28 40.68 1.72 -28.77
N VAL A 29 41.85 2.04 -28.20
CA VAL A 29 42.10 1.93 -26.75
C VAL A 29 41.21 2.87 -25.96
N VAL A 30 41.05 4.13 -26.40
CA VAL A 30 40.16 5.11 -25.76
C VAL A 30 38.70 4.63 -25.81
N LEU A 31 38.27 4.06 -26.94
CA LEU A 31 36.91 3.55 -27.10
C LEU A 31 36.64 2.36 -26.18
N ILE A 32 37.60 1.41 -26.08
CA ILE A 32 37.50 0.26 -25.18
C ILE A 32 37.45 0.73 -23.72
N LEU A 33 38.32 1.66 -23.32
CA LEU A 33 38.29 2.23 -21.97
C LEU A 33 36.97 2.94 -21.67
N ALA A 34 36.43 3.69 -22.62
CA ALA A 34 35.12 4.34 -22.47
C ALA A 34 33.99 3.31 -22.29
N ILE A 35 34.01 2.21 -23.05
CA ILE A 35 33.03 1.12 -22.91
C ILE A 35 33.16 0.44 -21.55
N PHE A 36 34.39 0.19 -21.07
CA PHE A 36 34.63 -0.38 -19.74
C PHE A 36 34.17 0.57 -18.63
N VAL A 37 34.45 1.87 -18.73
CA VAL A 37 33.98 2.88 -17.77
C VAL A 37 32.45 2.96 -17.78
N LEU A 38 31.81 2.99 -18.94
CA LEU A 38 30.35 3.04 -19.05
C LEU A 38 29.69 1.75 -18.52
N SER A 39 30.30 0.58 -18.75
CA SER A 39 29.81 -0.69 -18.21
C SER A 39 29.99 -0.75 -16.69
N TYR A 40 31.15 -0.30 -16.18
CA TYR A 40 31.41 -0.22 -14.75
C TYR A 40 30.46 0.74 -14.04
N LEU A 41 30.15 1.90 -14.65
CA LEU A 41 29.19 2.88 -14.12
C LEU A 41 27.74 2.38 -14.20
N ARG A 42 27.39 1.60 -15.22
CA ARG A 42 26.06 0.97 -15.34
C ARG A 42 25.82 -0.09 -14.27
N ASP A 43 26.85 -0.86 -13.95
CA ASP A 43 26.79 -1.96 -13.00
C ASP A 43 27.20 -1.54 -11.58
N GLN A 44 27.45 -0.24 -11.34
CA GLN A 44 27.47 0.24 -9.96
C GLN A 44 26.05 0.08 -9.41
N PRO A 45 25.85 -0.66 -8.31
CA PRO A 45 24.59 -0.55 -7.59
C PRO A 45 24.44 0.92 -7.22
N VAL A 46 23.39 1.58 -7.72
CA VAL A 46 22.95 2.83 -7.13
C VAL A 46 22.53 2.45 -5.72
N ALA A 47 23.44 2.64 -4.76
CA ALA A 47 23.11 2.53 -3.36
C ALA A 47 22.09 3.64 -3.09
N PHE A 48 20.81 3.28 -3.13
CA PHE A 48 19.80 4.03 -2.41
C PHE A 48 20.15 3.84 -0.94
N GLU A 49 20.95 4.75 -0.40
CA GLU A 49 20.97 4.96 1.04
C GLU A 49 19.55 5.38 1.40
N GLU A 50 18.80 4.45 1.98
CA GLU A 50 17.48 4.67 2.55
C GLU A 50 17.64 5.67 3.70
N SER A 51 17.61 6.96 3.38
CA SER A 51 17.44 8.00 4.37
C SER A 51 15.96 8.08 4.78
N ILE A 52 15.42 6.99 5.32
CA ILE A 52 14.21 7.01 6.16
C ILE A 52 14.65 6.67 7.59
N SER A 53 15.58 7.49 8.09
CA SER A 53 15.97 7.48 9.50
C SER A 53 14.80 8.00 10.34
N GLY A 54 13.86 7.12 10.72
CA GLY A 54 12.83 7.42 11.71
C GLY A 54 11.65 6.45 11.78
N ASN A 55 11.30 5.75 10.70
CA ASN A 55 10.18 4.83 10.73
C ASN A 55 10.66 3.41 11.04
N LYS A 56 10.31 2.91 12.22
CA LYS A 56 10.45 1.48 12.55
C LYS A 56 9.56 0.69 11.58
N THR A 57 10.17 -0.12 10.72
CA THR A 57 9.44 -1.03 9.84
C THR A 57 8.70 -2.06 10.67
N ILE A 58 7.38 -2.16 10.47
CA ILE A 58 6.55 -3.22 11.06
C ILE A 58 6.55 -4.40 10.08
N VAL A 59 6.91 -5.59 10.59
CA VAL A 59 6.86 -6.84 9.82
C VAL A 59 5.60 -7.60 10.22
N ALA A 60 4.74 -7.88 9.25
CA ALA A 60 3.58 -8.74 9.46
C ALA A 60 3.99 -10.22 9.37
N ASN A 61 3.34 -11.07 10.16
CA ASN A 61 3.53 -12.52 10.06
C ASN A 61 2.92 -13.06 8.77
N THR A 62 1.73 -12.58 8.41
CA THR A 62 0.99 -12.98 7.21
C THR A 62 0.11 -11.82 6.77
N ILE A 63 -0.06 -11.66 5.46
CA ILE A 63 -0.97 -10.69 4.84
C ILE A 63 -1.80 -11.45 3.81
N GLU A 64 -3.11 -11.38 3.94
CA GLU A 64 -4.08 -12.02 3.05
C GLU A 64 -4.88 -10.92 2.33
N PRO A 65 -4.61 -10.65 1.05
CA PRO A 65 -5.40 -9.71 0.27
C PRO A 65 -6.64 -10.37 -0.32
N TYR A 66 -7.74 -9.63 -0.33
CA TYR A 66 -9.00 -9.99 -0.97
C TYR A 66 -9.51 -8.80 -1.79
N PHE A 67 -10.14 -9.11 -2.92
CA PHE A 67 -10.71 -8.15 -3.85
C PHE A 67 -12.17 -8.49 -4.11
N CYS A 68 -13.03 -7.49 -3.97
CA CYS A 68 -14.48 -7.68 -4.02
C CYS A 68 -15.06 -6.96 -5.23
N PRO A 69 -16.09 -7.55 -5.87
CA PRO A 69 -16.96 -8.60 -5.34
C PRO A 69 -16.47 -10.07 -5.44
N GLU A 70 -15.35 -10.36 -6.11
CA GLU A 70 -14.94 -11.73 -6.44
C GLU A 70 -14.60 -12.63 -5.23
N ASP A 71 -14.02 -12.06 -4.16
CA ASP A 71 -13.52 -12.81 -3.01
C ASP A 71 -14.50 -12.89 -1.81
N GLU A 72 -15.70 -12.34 -1.95
CA GLU A 72 -16.76 -12.35 -0.92
C GLU A 72 -16.24 -11.82 0.44
N CYS A 73 -15.80 -10.55 0.47
CA CYS A 73 -15.13 -9.90 1.60
C CYS A 73 -15.95 -9.98 2.89
N SER A 74 -17.27 -9.87 2.79
CA SER A 74 -18.19 -10.02 3.93
C SER A 74 -17.95 -11.35 4.67
N LYS A 75 -17.78 -12.47 3.93
CA LYS A 75 -17.50 -13.78 4.51
C LYS A 75 -16.14 -13.83 5.20
N LYS A 76 -15.14 -13.12 4.66
CA LYS A 76 -13.80 -13.03 5.29
C LYS A 76 -13.87 -12.27 6.60
N VAL A 77 -14.56 -11.13 6.62
CA VAL A 77 -14.79 -10.32 7.83
C VAL A 77 -15.54 -11.14 8.88
N ILE A 78 -16.64 -11.80 8.51
CA ILE A 78 -17.43 -12.65 9.42
C ILE A 78 -16.58 -13.81 9.96
N GLY A 79 -15.74 -14.42 9.14
CA GLY A 79 -14.82 -15.48 9.55
C GLY A 79 -13.86 -15.05 10.67
N GLN A 80 -13.28 -13.86 10.55
CA GLN A 80 -12.38 -13.30 11.56
C GLN A 80 -13.11 -12.86 12.84
N ILE A 81 -14.33 -12.31 12.72
CA ILE A 81 -15.18 -11.99 13.89
C ILE A 81 -15.57 -13.27 14.65
N ASN A 82 -15.85 -14.35 13.93
CA ASN A 82 -16.23 -15.62 14.54
C ASN A 82 -15.05 -16.33 15.23
N SER A 83 -13.81 -16.09 14.81
CA SER A 83 -12.61 -16.67 15.44
C SER A 83 -12.13 -15.90 16.68
N ALA A 84 -12.63 -14.69 16.91
CA ALA A 84 -12.25 -13.84 18.05
C ALA A 84 -12.60 -14.46 19.41
N ASN A 85 -11.68 -14.33 20.37
CA ASN A 85 -11.79 -14.90 21.72
C ASN A 85 -11.73 -13.86 22.84
N LYS A 86 -11.14 -12.69 22.60
CA LYS A 86 -10.89 -11.67 23.62
C LYS A 86 -11.55 -10.34 23.28
N SER A 87 -11.27 -9.77 22.12
CA SER A 87 -11.68 -8.41 21.78
C SER A 87 -11.88 -8.16 20.29
N ILE A 88 -12.83 -7.30 19.96
CA ILE A 88 -13.11 -6.79 18.63
C ILE A 88 -13.31 -5.27 18.70
N TYR A 89 -12.48 -4.52 17.99
CA TYR A 89 -12.58 -3.06 17.90
C TYR A 89 -12.80 -2.65 16.45
N VAL A 90 -13.89 -1.97 16.12
CA VAL A 90 -14.27 -1.61 14.75
C VAL A 90 -14.36 -0.10 14.62
N ALA A 91 -13.64 0.49 13.66
CA ALA A 91 -13.87 1.87 13.22
C ALA A 91 -14.29 1.85 11.75
N ILE A 92 -15.54 2.25 11.47
CA ILE A 92 -16.16 2.03 10.17
C ILE A 92 -16.95 3.24 9.71
N TYR A 93 -16.66 3.70 8.49
CA TYR A 93 -17.34 4.83 7.88
C TYR A 93 -18.82 4.50 7.63
N SER A 94 -19.12 3.47 6.83
CA SER A 94 -20.49 3.06 6.55
C SER A 94 -20.69 1.59 6.92
N PHE A 95 -21.73 1.33 7.70
CA PHE A 95 -22.07 -0.01 8.18
C PHE A 95 -23.59 -0.23 8.12
N SER A 96 -24.03 -1.03 7.14
CA SER A 96 -25.42 -1.34 6.86
C SER A 96 -25.72 -2.84 6.70
N MET A 97 -24.68 -3.69 6.67
CA MET A 97 -24.81 -5.13 6.48
C MET A 97 -25.21 -5.84 7.77
N ASN A 98 -26.37 -6.51 7.77
CA ASN A 98 -26.91 -7.15 8.96
C ASN A 98 -26.10 -8.37 9.39
N GLU A 99 -25.53 -9.10 8.46
CA GLU A 99 -24.79 -10.34 8.66
C GLU A 99 -23.50 -10.10 9.47
N ILE A 100 -22.80 -9.00 9.18
CA ILE A 100 -21.62 -8.59 9.97
C ILE A 100 -22.06 -8.11 11.36
N ALA A 101 -23.17 -7.34 11.45
CA ALA A 101 -23.71 -6.92 12.74
C ALA A 101 -24.11 -8.11 13.63
N ASP A 102 -24.75 -9.12 13.04
CA ASP A 102 -25.14 -10.35 13.75
C ASP A 102 -23.91 -11.14 14.22
N ALA A 103 -22.85 -11.19 13.41
CA ALA A 103 -21.58 -11.82 13.81
C ALA A 103 -20.95 -11.10 15.03
N LEU A 104 -20.98 -9.77 15.06
CA LEU A 104 -20.50 -8.98 16.21
C LEU A 104 -21.35 -9.24 17.46
N ILE A 105 -22.67 -9.28 17.32
CA ILE A 105 -23.59 -9.60 18.42
C ILE A 105 -23.33 -11.01 18.95
N LEU A 106 -23.12 -11.99 18.07
CA LEU A 106 -22.76 -13.34 18.46
C LEU A 106 -21.41 -13.39 19.19
N ALA A 107 -20.41 -12.62 18.76
CA ALA A 107 -19.14 -12.50 19.46
C ALA A 107 -19.31 -11.89 20.86
N HIS A 108 -20.06 -10.79 20.96
CA HIS A 108 -20.40 -10.16 22.23
C HIS A 108 -21.08 -11.14 23.19
N ASN A 109 -22.06 -11.91 22.70
CA ASN A 109 -22.76 -12.92 23.49
C ASN A 109 -21.86 -14.09 23.95
N ARG A 110 -20.73 -14.34 23.25
CA ARG A 110 -19.70 -15.29 23.72
C ARG A 110 -18.82 -14.72 24.84
N GLY A 111 -18.97 -13.45 25.18
CA GLY A 111 -18.15 -12.74 26.17
C GLY A 111 -16.93 -12.03 25.58
N VAL A 112 -16.83 -11.91 24.25
CA VAL A 112 -15.80 -11.10 23.58
C VAL A 112 -16.12 -9.63 23.82
N GLU A 113 -15.12 -8.82 24.19
CA GLU A 113 -15.30 -7.37 24.26
C GLU A 113 -15.50 -6.83 22.85
N VAL A 114 -16.62 -6.14 22.58
CA VAL A 114 -16.89 -5.54 21.27
C VAL A 114 -17.13 -4.06 21.45
N LYS A 115 -16.40 -3.24 20.70
CA LYS A 115 -16.62 -1.79 20.62
C LYS A 115 -16.62 -1.33 19.17
N VAL A 116 -17.55 -0.44 18.82
CA VAL A 116 -17.72 0.05 17.45
C VAL A 116 -17.80 1.57 17.40
N ILE A 117 -16.97 2.17 16.56
CA ILE A 117 -17.03 3.60 16.20
C ILE A 117 -17.62 3.72 14.80
N PHE A 118 -18.69 4.50 14.71
CA PHE A 118 -19.31 4.90 13.45
C PHE A 118 -18.92 6.31 13.07
N ASP A 119 -18.92 6.61 11.77
CA ASP A 119 -18.96 8.01 11.34
C ASP A 119 -20.29 8.64 11.74
N TYR A 120 -20.23 9.87 12.26
CA TYR A 120 -21.40 10.60 12.75
C TYR A 120 -22.52 10.71 11.71
N SER A 121 -22.19 11.12 10.49
CA SER A 121 -23.20 11.39 9.45
C SER A 121 -23.77 10.07 8.94
N GLN A 122 -22.93 9.06 8.76
CA GLN A 122 -23.35 7.75 8.31
C GLN A 122 -24.19 6.99 9.35
N SER A 123 -23.89 7.16 10.65
CA SER A 123 -24.67 6.54 11.73
C SER A 123 -26.12 7.03 11.79
N LYS A 124 -26.41 8.23 11.27
CA LYS A 124 -27.77 8.80 11.25
C LYS A 124 -28.63 8.35 10.09
N MET A 125 -28.07 7.57 9.16
CA MET A 125 -28.80 7.11 7.99
C MET A 125 -29.70 5.94 8.39
N ASP A 126 -30.92 5.88 7.84
CA ASP A 126 -31.91 4.84 8.17
C ASP A 126 -31.44 3.39 7.95
N TYR A 127 -30.38 3.19 7.15
CA TYR A 127 -29.79 1.88 6.88
C TYR A 127 -28.70 1.48 7.87
N SER A 128 -28.31 2.38 8.78
CA SER A 128 -27.26 2.13 9.76
C SER A 128 -27.65 1.01 10.72
N VAL A 129 -26.66 0.22 11.15
CA VAL A 129 -26.86 -0.86 12.15
C VAL A 129 -26.45 -0.43 13.57
N ASP A 130 -26.13 0.85 13.79
CA ASP A 130 -25.68 1.36 15.09
C ASP A 130 -26.72 1.15 16.21
N GLU A 131 -27.99 1.42 15.96
CA GLU A 131 -29.07 1.15 16.92
C GLU A 131 -29.18 -0.36 17.21
N LYS A 132 -29.09 -1.21 16.18
CA LYS A 132 -29.12 -2.68 16.34
C LYS A 132 -28.00 -3.18 17.26
N LEU A 133 -26.78 -2.66 17.11
CA LEU A 133 -25.66 -3.03 17.97
C LEU A 133 -25.83 -2.48 19.39
N SER A 134 -26.25 -1.22 19.51
CA SER A 134 -26.53 -0.58 20.80
C SER A 134 -27.59 -1.36 21.60
N ASP A 135 -28.69 -1.73 20.95
CA ASP A 135 -29.79 -2.48 21.57
C ASP A 135 -29.37 -3.90 22.00
N ALA A 136 -28.36 -4.47 21.34
CA ALA A 136 -27.74 -5.73 21.74
C ALA A 136 -26.74 -5.61 22.90
N GLY A 137 -26.52 -4.40 23.43
CA GLY A 137 -25.62 -4.14 24.55
C GLY A 137 -24.15 -3.92 24.16
N ILE A 138 -23.84 -3.84 22.87
CA ILE A 138 -22.49 -3.50 22.40
C ILE A 138 -22.24 -2.02 22.64
N GLU A 139 -21.06 -1.69 23.17
CA GLU A 139 -20.69 -0.29 23.35
C GLU A 139 -20.36 0.33 21.99
N ILE A 140 -21.16 1.31 21.59
CA ILE A 140 -20.95 2.06 20.35
C ILE A 140 -20.67 3.52 20.64
N LYS A 141 -19.93 4.15 19.73
CA LYS A 141 -19.73 5.59 19.68
C LYS A 141 -19.83 6.10 18.25
N ARG A 142 -20.12 7.39 18.13
CA ARG A 142 -20.15 8.14 16.87
C ARG A 142 -19.06 9.18 16.91
N SER A 143 -18.33 9.34 15.80
CA SER A 143 -17.34 10.43 15.67
C SER A 143 -17.98 11.78 16.00
N ASP A 144 -17.18 12.78 16.35
CA ASP A 144 -17.67 14.08 16.84
C ASP A 144 -18.38 14.94 15.76
N GLY A 145 -18.32 14.52 14.50
CA GLY A 145 -18.91 15.21 13.36
C GLY A 145 -18.15 16.47 12.92
N SER A 146 -16.97 16.76 13.49
CA SER A 146 -16.13 17.90 13.09
C SER A 146 -15.38 17.64 11.78
N GLY A 147 -15.29 16.37 11.38
CA GLY A 147 -14.69 15.91 10.14
C GLY A 147 -15.29 14.58 9.68
N LEU A 148 -14.65 13.97 8.68
CA LEU A 148 -15.06 12.71 8.08
C LEU A 148 -14.26 11.54 8.70
N MET A 149 -14.91 10.69 9.48
CA MET A 149 -14.27 9.47 9.99
C MET A 149 -14.35 8.41 8.89
N HIS A 150 -13.41 8.46 7.95
CA HIS A 150 -13.42 7.61 6.76
C HIS A 150 -12.65 6.29 6.92
N ASN A 151 -12.38 5.86 8.14
CA ASN A 151 -11.72 4.57 8.40
C ASN A 151 -12.65 3.40 8.05
N LYS A 152 -12.03 2.29 7.65
CA LYS A 152 -12.66 0.96 7.57
C LYS A 152 -11.65 -0.04 8.10
N PHE A 153 -11.60 -0.19 9.41
CA PHE A 153 -10.75 -1.20 10.01
C PHE A 153 -11.42 -1.91 11.18
N CYS A 154 -10.95 -3.13 11.42
CA CYS A 154 -11.35 -3.95 12.55
C CYS A 154 -10.11 -4.63 13.13
N ILE A 155 -9.98 -4.58 14.45
CA ILE A 155 -8.89 -5.21 15.20
C ILE A 155 -9.47 -6.40 15.95
N ILE A 156 -8.92 -7.59 15.75
CA ILE A 156 -9.31 -8.82 16.44
C ILE A 156 -8.19 -9.25 17.39
N ASP A 157 -8.55 -9.49 18.65
CA ASP A 157 -7.69 -10.03 19.71
C ASP A 157 -6.32 -9.34 19.83
N GLU A 158 -6.25 -8.03 19.52
CA GLU A 158 -5.03 -7.21 19.54
C GLU A 158 -3.87 -7.80 18.69
N ASN A 159 -4.19 -8.64 17.70
CA ASN A 159 -3.22 -9.36 16.88
C ASN A 159 -3.53 -9.33 15.38
N VAL A 160 -4.80 -9.23 15.00
CA VAL A 160 -5.21 -9.17 13.59
C VAL A 160 -5.80 -7.80 13.30
N VAL A 161 -5.39 -7.20 12.19
CA VAL A 161 -6.01 -5.99 11.64
C VAL A 161 -6.62 -6.34 10.29
N MET A 162 -7.92 -6.10 10.17
CA MET A 162 -8.61 -6.05 8.90
C MET A 162 -8.76 -4.60 8.47
N GLY A 163 -8.49 -4.29 7.21
CA GLY A 163 -8.73 -2.94 6.69
C GLY A 163 -8.59 -2.85 5.17
N GLY A 164 -8.92 -1.71 4.60
CA GLY A 164 -8.90 -1.49 3.15
C GLY A 164 -9.93 -0.44 2.75
N SER A 165 -10.47 -0.56 1.54
CA SER A 165 -11.56 0.32 1.08
C SER A 165 -12.95 -0.20 1.49
N PHE A 166 -13.05 -1.49 1.80
CA PHE A 166 -14.30 -2.20 2.07
C PHE A 166 -15.11 -1.63 3.24
N ASN A 167 -16.24 -0.98 2.93
CA ASN A 167 -17.27 -0.66 3.93
C ASN A 167 -18.11 -1.89 4.26
N TYR A 168 -18.73 -1.94 5.44
CA TYR A 168 -19.60 -3.06 5.83
C TYR A 168 -21.02 -2.86 5.25
N SER A 169 -21.12 -2.88 3.93
CA SER A 169 -22.35 -2.61 3.18
C SER A 169 -22.50 -3.55 1.99
N VAL A 170 -23.73 -3.84 1.58
CA VAL A 170 -24.02 -4.74 0.45
C VAL A 170 -23.37 -4.26 -0.85
N ASN A 171 -23.37 -2.95 -1.12
CA ASN A 171 -22.73 -2.44 -2.35
C ASN A 171 -21.22 -2.67 -2.38
N ALA A 172 -20.55 -2.60 -1.22
CA ALA A 172 -19.10 -2.89 -1.14
C ALA A 172 -18.80 -4.36 -1.40
N ASP A 173 -19.72 -5.27 -1.09
CA ASP A 173 -19.51 -6.71 -1.25
C ASP A 173 -19.95 -7.25 -2.61
N GLU A 174 -20.98 -6.66 -3.22
CA GLU A 174 -21.60 -7.22 -4.42
C GLU A 174 -21.42 -6.38 -5.69
N LYS A 175 -20.97 -5.11 -5.59
CA LYS A 175 -21.01 -4.17 -6.73
C LYS A 175 -19.77 -3.35 -6.95
N ASN A 176 -19.17 -2.81 -5.89
CA ASN A 176 -18.01 -1.96 -6.00
C ASN A 176 -16.73 -2.81 -6.14
N ASP A 177 -15.76 -2.28 -6.87
CA ASP A 177 -14.38 -2.77 -6.80
C ASP A 177 -13.77 -2.33 -5.46
N GLU A 178 -13.59 -3.26 -4.54
CA GLU A 178 -13.07 -3.01 -3.19
C GLU A 178 -11.85 -3.89 -2.90
N ASN A 179 -11.03 -3.47 -1.94
CA ASN A 179 -9.99 -4.31 -1.35
C ASN A 179 -10.20 -4.45 0.16
N LEU A 180 -9.82 -5.62 0.66
CA LEU A 180 -9.72 -5.96 2.06
C LEU A 180 -8.39 -6.69 2.30
N LEU A 181 -7.65 -6.24 3.29
CA LEU A 181 -6.45 -6.90 3.78
C LEU A 181 -6.76 -7.49 5.16
N VAL A 182 -6.39 -8.74 5.38
CA VAL A 182 -6.30 -9.35 6.72
C VAL A 182 -4.82 -9.49 7.05
N ILE A 183 -4.38 -8.79 8.10
CA ILE A 183 -2.98 -8.65 8.46
C ILE A 183 -2.76 -9.18 9.88
N TYR A 184 -1.90 -10.18 10.02
CA TYR A 184 -1.58 -10.80 11.31
C TYR A 184 -0.28 -10.19 11.84
N SER A 185 -0.39 -9.31 12.83
CA SER A 185 0.73 -8.62 13.47
C SER A 185 0.28 -7.90 14.74
N GLU A 186 0.75 -8.36 15.91
CA GLU A 186 0.53 -7.67 17.20
C GLU A 186 1.07 -6.23 17.19
N GLU A 187 2.23 -6.00 16.56
CA GLU A 187 2.81 -4.66 16.49
C GLU A 187 1.95 -3.70 15.65
N LEU A 188 1.40 -4.18 14.53
CA LEU A 188 0.46 -3.39 13.74
C LEU A 188 -0.85 -3.16 14.49
N ALA A 189 -1.40 -4.21 15.09
CA ALA A 189 -2.63 -4.13 15.87
C ALA A 189 -2.52 -3.12 17.02
N ALA A 190 -1.37 -3.07 17.71
CA ALA A 190 -1.13 -2.06 18.75
C ALA A 190 -1.15 -0.62 18.20
N LYS A 191 -0.64 -0.38 16.99
CA LYS A 191 -0.71 0.94 16.34
C LYS A 191 -2.16 1.31 15.99
N PHE A 192 -2.92 0.40 15.41
CA PHE A 192 -4.33 0.62 15.09
C PHE A 192 -5.18 0.77 16.34
N LEU A 193 -4.85 0.07 17.43
CA LEU A 193 -5.55 0.20 18.71
C LEU A 193 -5.32 1.57 19.34
N ASN A 194 -4.11 2.13 19.23
CA ASN A 194 -3.86 3.50 19.68
C ASN A 194 -4.72 4.51 18.91
N GLU A 195 -4.75 4.41 17.58
CA GLU A 195 -5.63 5.24 16.75
C GLU A 195 -7.11 5.07 17.13
N PHE A 196 -7.56 3.81 17.30
CA PHE A 196 -8.93 3.52 17.73
C PHE A 196 -9.24 4.21 19.06
N ASN A 197 -8.35 4.14 20.04
CA ASN A 197 -8.53 4.76 21.35
C ASN A 197 -8.57 6.30 21.26
N GLU A 198 -7.72 6.92 20.43
CA GLU A 198 -7.73 8.37 20.20
C GLU A 198 -9.07 8.83 19.61
N ILE A 199 -9.58 8.12 18.59
CA ILE A 199 -10.90 8.39 18.02
C ILE A 199 -11.99 8.14 19.08
N TRP A 200 -11.89 7.04 19.83
CA TRP A 200 -12.85 6.65 20.85
C TRP A 200 -13.01 7.71 21.94
N GLU A 201 -11.92 8.29 22.41
CA GLU A 201 -11.92 9.33 23.44
C GLU A 201 -12.60 10.62 22.98
N GLN A 202 -12.43 10.98 21.71
CA GLN A 202 -13.04 12.16 21.10
C GLN A 202 -14.49 11.93 20.67
N SER A 203 -14.90 10.67 20.52
CA SER A 203 -16.22 10.28 20.05
C SER A 203 -17.29 10.36 21.14
N THR A 204 -18.52 10.58 20.70
CA THR A 204 -19.71 10.71 21.56
C THR A 204 -20.53 9.41 21.56
N ARG A 205 -21.31 9.20 22.62
CA ARG A 205 -22.26 8.08 22.67
C ARG A 205 -23.40 8.30 21.71
#